data_AF-A0A2E4D2S0-F1
#
_entry.id   AF-A0A2E4D2S0-F1
#
_cell.length_a   1.000
_cell.length_b   1.000
_cell.length_c   1.000
_cell.angle_alpha   90.00
_cell.angle_beta   90.00
_cell.angle_gamma   90.00
#
_symmetry.space_group_name_H-M   'P 1'
#
loop_
_entity.id
_entity.type
_entity.pdbx_description
1 polymer ?
#
loop_
_entity_poly.entity_id
_entity_poly.type
_entity_poly.pdbx_seq_one_letter_code
_entity_poly.pdbx_strand_id
1 'polypeptide(L)'
;SSVEFSQTAATALVSEKVDVKPSGTYDLGMTLATTPLNIQVNLTKAERGHTVRVAPVIDGNELSNVIVSTTDGSGVASFTFSAEDMNIIKNSGAMVTNVGFRIVVDGAYADSIMVRCPIGA
;
A
#
# COMPACT_ATOMS: atom_id res chain seq x y z
N SER A 1 -1.09 -35.70 -15.66
CA SER A 1 -1.60 -34.44 -16.21
C SER A 1 -1.37 -33.35 -15.19
N SER A 2 -0.28 -32.60 -15.32
CA SER A 2 0.03 -31.50 -14.41
C SER A 2 -0.53 -30.23 -15.01
N VAL A 3 -1.44 -29.58 -14.30
CA VAL A 3 -2.01 -28.30 -14.72
C VAL A 3 -0.99 -27.23 -14.29
N GLU A 4 -0.17 -26.76 -15.23
CA GLU A 4 0.65 -25.57 -15.01
C GLU A 4 -0.26 -24.34 -15.04
N PHE A 5 -0.58 -23.81 -13.87
CA PHE A 5 -1.17 -22.49 -13.76
C PHE A 5 -0.06 -21.48 -14.04
N SER A 6 -0.07 -20.91 -15.23
CA SER A 6 0.86 -19.85 -15.64
C SER A 6 0.60 -18.60 -14.79
N GLN A 7 1.33 -18.50 -13.68
CA GLN A 7 1.31 -17.38 -12.73
C GLN A 7 1.97 -16.11 -13.30
N THR A 8 2.47 -16.16 -14.54
CA THR A 8 3.22 -15.07 -15.19
C THR A 8 2.33 -13.93 -15.69
N ALA A 9 1.06 -14.19 -16.05
CA ALA A 9 0.18 -13.15 -16.58
C ALA A 9 -0.28 -12.15 -15.51
N ALA A 10 -0.51 -12.61 -14.28
CA ALA A 10 -0.99 -11.77 -13.18
C ALA A 10 0.10 -10.82 -12.65
N THR A 11 1.38 -11.17 -12.72
CA THR A 11 2.48 -10.33 -12.21
C THR A 11 2.88 -9.26 -13.22
N ALA A 12 2.85 -9.55 -14.52
CA ALA A 12 3.20 -8.58 -15.56
C ALA A 12 2.12 -7.51 -15.77
N LEU A 13 0.84 -7.86 -15.61
CA LEU A 13 -0.29 -6.94 -15.78
C LEU A 13 -0.40 -5.89 -14.66
N VAL A 14 0.23 -6.04 -13.50
CA VAL A 14 -0.01 -5.17 -12.35
C VAL A 14 1.06 -4.06 -12.24
N SER A 15 2.31 -4.30 -12.64
CA SER A 15 3.36 -3.27 -12.67
C SER A 15 3.15 -2.16 -13.71
N GLU A 16 2.38 -2.38 -14.77
CA GLU A 16 2.03 -1.32 -15.74
C GLU A 16 0.75 -0.54 -15.36
N LYS A 17 0.06 -0.91 -14.27
CA LYS A 17 -1.37 -0.65 -14.16
C LYS A 17 -1.87 0.08 -12.92
N VAL A 18 -0.99 0.54 -12.02
CA VAL A 18 -1.43 1.11 -10.75
C VAL A 18 -0.77 2.46 -10.51
N ASP A 19 -1.57 3.52 -10.43
CA ASP A 19 -1.14 4.84 -9.99
C ASP A 19 -1.54 5.00 -8.52
N VAL A 20 -0.54 4.85 -7.64
CA VAL A 20 -0.74 5.02 -6.21
C VAL A 20 -0.46 6.47 -5.83
N LYS A 21 -1.52 7.19 -5.50
CA LYS A 21 -1.44 8.58 -5.06
C LYS A 21 -1.69 8.65 -3.55
N PRO A 22 -0.67 8.91 -2.72
CA PRO A 22 -0.96 9.53 -1.43
C PRO A 22 -1.64 10.87 -1.71
N SER A 23 -2.66 11.26 -0.93
CA SER A 23 -3.50 12.42 -1.29
C SER A 23 -2.80 13.77 -1.06
N GLY A 24 -1.85 14.15 -1.92
CA GLY A 24 -1.12 15.42 -1.98
C GLY A 24 0.26 15.26 -2.64
N THR A 25 0.98 16.37 -2.83
CA THR A 25 2.31 16.41 -3.49
C THR A 25 3.36 15.74 -2.60
N TYR A 26 3.37 14.40 -2.56
CA TYR A 26 4.12 13.65 -1.57
C TYR A 26 5.10 12.71 -2.26
N ASP A 27 6.25 13.28 -2.58
CA ASP A 27 7.43 12.59 -3.10
C ASP A 27 8.05 11.70 -2.01
N LEU A 28 9.01 10.85 -2.43
CA LEU A 28 9.89 10.01 -1.62
C LEU A 28 10.53 10.80 -0.45
N GLY A 29 9.82 10.95 0.66
CA GLY A 29 10.26 11.82 1.75
C GLY A 29 9.21 12.21 2.78
N MET A 30 8.01 11.65 2.76
CA MET A 30 7.00 11.94 3.79
C MET A 30 7.52 11.59 5.18
N THR A 31 7.44 12.53 6.11
CA THR A 31 7.64 12.27 7.53
C THR A 31 6.31 11.83 8.13
N LEU A 32 6.30 10.65 8.76
CA LEU A 32 5.22 10.07 9.53
C LEU A 32 5.03 10.90 10.81
N ALA A 33 4.44 12.09 10.63
CA ALA A 33 3.82 12.82 11.72
C ALA A 33 2.65 11.96 12.25
N THR A 34 2.22 12.16 13.48
CA THR A 34 1.06 11.45 14.08
C THR A 34 -0.27 11.87 13.44
N THR A 35 -0.30 12.04 12.12
CA THR A 35 -1.43 12.43 11.29
C THR A 35 -1.90 11.24 10.47
N PRO A 36 -3.18 11.17 10.10
CA PRO A 36 -3.68 10.12 9.22
C PRO A 36 -2.92 10.09 7.88
N LEU A 37 -2.75 8.89 7.33
CA LEU A 37 -2.23 8.68 5.98
C LEU A 37 -3.37 8.22 5.08
N ASN A 38 -3.61 8.94 3.99
CA ASN A 38 -4.57 8.57 2.96
C ASN A 38 -3.84 8.11 1.71
N ILE A 39 -4.18 6.91 1.24
CA ILE A 39 -3.62 6.30 0.04
C ILE A 39 -4.77 6.06 -0.94
N GLN A 40 -4.61 6.52 -2.16
CA GLN A 40 -5.50 6.17 -3.26
C GLN A 40 -4.75 5.27 -4.24
N VAL A 41 -5.38 4.16 -4.59
CA VAL A 41 -4.89 3.22 -5.61
C VAL A 41 -5.81 3.35 -6.81
N ASN A 42 -5.28 3.87 -7.91
CA ASN A 42 -6.02 4.00 -9.17
C ASN A 42 -5.54 2.91 -10.13
N LEU A 43 -6.46 2.08 -10.61
CA LEU A 43 -6.17 1.16 -11.70
C LEU A 43 -6.19 1.91 -13.04
N THR A 44 -5.26 1.58 -13.93
CA THR A 44 -5.16 2.14 -15.29
C THR A 44 -6.39 1.87 -16.15
N LYS A 45 -7.15 0.82 -15.84
CA LYS A 45 -8.45 0.56 -16.44
C LYS A 45 -9.51 0.71 -15.37
N ALA A 46 -10.54 1.50 -15.66
CA ALA A 46 -11.70 1.67 -14.80
C ALA A 46 -12.48 0.34 -14.73
N GLU A 47 -12.10 -0.51 -13.77
CA GLU A 47 -12.69 -1.82 -13.53
C GLU A 47 -13.03 -1.95 -12.04
N ARG A 48 -14.30 -2.26 -11.77
CA ARG A 48 -14.83 -2.48 -10.42
C ARG A 48 -14.57 -3.91 -9.99
N GLY A 49 -14.39 -4.12 -8.69
CA GLY A 49 -14.39 -5.47 -8.12
C GLY A 49 -13.01 -6.07 -7.90
N HIS A 50 -11.94 -5.32 -8.17
CA HIS A 50 -10.59 -5.73 -7.82
C HIS A 50 -10.35 -5.55 -6.33
N THR A 51 -9.78 -6.56 -5.68
CA THR A 51 -9.45 -6.49 -4.26
C THR A 51 -8.07 -5.88 -4.12
N VAL A 52 -8.01 -4.74 -3.45
CA VAL A 52 -6.78 -4.00 -3.20
C VAL A 52 -6.47 -4.06 -1.71
N ARG A 53 -5.24 -4.47 -1.39
CA ARG A 53 -4.74 -4.64 -0.03
C ARG A 53 -3.52 -3.74 0.15
N VAL A 54 -3.54 -2.95 1.22
CA VAL A 54 -2.41 -2.10 1.64
C VAL A 54 -1.90 -2.56 2.99
N ALA A 55 -0.62 -2.92 3.06
CA ALA A 55 0.01 -3.45 4.27
C ALA A 55 1.28 -2.65 4.62
N PRO A 56 1.43 -2.15 5.86
CA PRO A 56 2.66 -1.56 6.33
C PRO A 56 3.73 -2.63 6.54
N VAL A 57 4.95 -2.32 6.14
CA VAL A 57 6.12 -3.21 6.14
C VAL A 57 7.30 -2.44 6.74
N ILE A 58 7.97 -3.03 7.71
CA ILE A 58 9.15 -2.47 8.38
C ILE A 58 10.21 -3.56 8.44
N ASP A 59 11.43 -3.24 7.99
CA ASP A 59 12.56 -4.19 7.94
C ASP A 59 12.21 -5.53 7.27
N GLY A 60 11.37 -5.47 6.23
CA GLY A 60 10.89 -6.65 5.49
C GLY A 60 9.73 -7.41 6.14
N ASN A 61 9.35 -7.07 7.38
CA ASN A 61 8.25 -7.68 8.11
C ASN A 61 6.95 -6.92 7.88
N GLU A 62 5.91 -7.64 7.46
CA GLU A 62 4.58 -7.07 7.31
C GLU A 62 3.88 -6.97 8.68
N LEU A 63 3.26 -5.82 8.95
CA LEU A 63 2.52 -5.57 10.18
C LEU A 63 1.05 -5.96 10.04
N SER A 64 0.36 -6.13 11.18
CA SER A 64 -1.05 -6.53 11.23
C SER A 64 -2.04 -5.43 10.82
N ASN A 65 -1.63 -4.17 10.78
CA ASN A 65 -2.49 -3.02 10.41
C ASN A 65 -2.74 -3.01 8.90
N VAL A 66 -3.41 -4.03 8.38
CA VAL A 66 -3.68 -4.18 6.95
C VAL A 66 -5.08 -3.64 6.64
N ILE A 67 -5.20 -2.86 5.58
CA ILE A 67 -6.49 -2.39 5.08
C ILE A 67 -6.76 -3.03 3.73
N VAL A 68 -7.96 -3.56 3.56
CA VAL A 68 -8.45 -4.13 2.30
C VAL A 68 -9.67 -3.37 1.83
N SER A 69 -9.70 -3.03 0.56
CA SER A 69 -10.81 -2.35 -0.09
C SER A 69 -11.01 -2.89 -1.50
N THR A 70 -12.15 -2.60 -2.10
CA THR A 70 -12.49 -3.02 -3.46
C THR A 70 -12.58 -1.79 -4.34
N THR A 71 -12.06 -1.87 -5.57
CA THR A 71 -12.17 -0.76 -6.51
C THR A 71 -13.62 -0.44 -6.85
N ASP A 72 -13.93 0.85 -6.97
CA ASP A 72 -15.23 1.36 -7.39
C ASP A 72 -15.41 1.30 -8.92
N GLY A 73 -16.51 1.88 -9.43
CA GLY A 73 -16.80 1.93 -10.87
C GLY A 73 -15.78 2.69 -11.71
N SER A 74 -14.93 3.50 -11.08
CA SER A 74 -13.84 4.25 -11.71
C SER A 74 -12.49 3.52 -11.59
N GLY A 75 -12.44 2.33 -10.99
CA GLY A 75 -11.20 1.60 -10.78
C GLY A 75 -10.38 2.14 -9.61
N VAL A 76 -11.02 2.85 -8.67
CA VAL A 76 -10.33 3.52 -7.56
C VAL A 76 -10.63 2.82 -6.25
N ALA A 77 -9.58 2.57 -5.44
CA ALA A 77 -9.70 2.15 -4.05
C ALA A 77 -8.99 3.16 -3.14
N SER A 78 -9.68 3.61 -2.09
CA SER A 78 -9.16 4.59 -1.12
C SER A 78 -8.95 3.93 0.24
N PHE A 79 -7.86 4.28 0.89
CA PHE A 79 -7.39 3.73 2.15
C PHE A 79 -7.04 4.87 3.11
N THR A 80 -7.45 4.74 4.36
CA THR A 80 -7.09 5.70 5.42
C THR A 80 -6.53 4.94 6.60
N PHE A 81 -5.26 5.18 6.89
CA PHE A 81 -4.65 4.81 8.16
C PHE A 81 -4.87 5.97 9.12
N SER A 82 -5.50 5.70 10.26
CA SER A 82 -5.76 6.72 11.26
C SER A 82 -4.46 7.22 11.90
N ALA A 83 -4.51 8.36 12.59
CA ALA A 83 -3.38 8.83 13.39
C ALA A 83 -2.92 7.79 14.42
N GLU A 84 -3.84 7.00 14.96
CA GLU A 84 -3.55 5.91 15.90
C GLU A 84 -2.85 4.75 15.21
N ASP A 85 -3.31 4.30 14.05
CA ASP A 85 -2.64 3.27 13.25
C ASP A 85 -1.21 3.70 12.92
N MET A 86 -1.04 4.94 12.47
CA MET A 86 0.28 5.50 12.17
C MET A 86 1.18 5.55 13.41
N ASN A 87 0.61 5.82 14.59
CA ASN A 87 1.33 5.79 15.86
C ASN A 87 1.73 4.36 16.26
N ILE A 88 0.89 3.36 16.01
CA ILE A 88 1.21 1.94 16.26
C ILE A 88 2.32 1.50 15.30
N ILE A 89 2.16 1.77 14.00
CA ILE A 89 3.09 1.39 12.94
C ILE A 89 4.50 1.94 13.21
N LYS A 90 4.64 3.24 13.51
CA LYS A 90 5.96 3.84 13.77
C LYS A 90 6.65 3.31 15.05
N ASN A 91 5.89 2.75 16.00
CA ASN A 91 6.40 2.24 17.27
C ASN A 91 6.52 0.70 17.29
N SER A 92 6.25 0.04 16.17
CA SER A 92 6.26 -1.43 16.07
C SER A 92 7.68 -2.04 16.09
N GLY A 93 8.73 -1.23 15.99
CA GLY A 93 10.12 -1.67 16.04
C GLY A 93 11.05 -0.66 16.73
N ALA A 94 12.26 -1.09 17.05
CA ALA A 94 13.29 -0.21 17.59
C ALA A 94 13.79 0.74 16.49
N MET A 95 13.59 2.05 16.66
CA MET A 95 14.08 3.09 15.75
C MET A 95 13.56 2.95 14.30
N VAL A 96 12.24 2.84 14.13
CA VAL A 96 11.62 2.90 12.79
C VAL A 96 11.91 4.26 12.15
N THR A 97 12.70 4.26 11.08
CA THR A 97 13.02 5.46 10.30
C THR A 97 12.30 5.50 8.95
N ASN A 98 11.75 4.37 8.52
CA ASN A 98 11.01 4.21 7.27
C ASN A 98 9.96 3.11 7.41
N VAL A 99 8.83 3.29 6.74
CA VAL A 99 7.74 2.33 6.62
C VAL A 99 7.39 2.20 5.14
N GLY A 100 7.38 0.99 4.62
CA GLY A 100 6.85 0.70 3.29
C GLY A 100 5.38 0.32 3.37
N PHE A 101 4.52 0.94 2.58
CA PHE A 101 3.14 0.52 2.40
C PHE A 101 3.09 -0.29 1.12
N ARG A 102 3.01 -1.62 1.26
CA ARG A 102 2.93 -2.57 0.14
C ARG A 102 1.49 -2.62 -0.38
N ILE A 103 1.32 -2.44 -1.68
CA ILE A 103 0.05 -2.54 -2.39
C ILE A 103 0.01 -3.88 -3.12
N VAL A 104 -1.06 -4.63 -2.91
CA VAL A 104 -1.35 -5.91 -3.57
C VAL A 104 -2.73 -5.80 -4.20
N VAL A 105 -2.84 -6.16 -5.48
CA VAL A 105 -4.11 -6.19 -6.23
C VAL A 105 -4.38 -7.63 -6.62
N ASP A 106 -5.54 -8.17 -6.21
CA ASP A 106 -5.96 -9.56 -6.45
C ASP A 106 -4.92 -10.62 -6.10
N GLY A 107 -4.17 -10.37 -5.01
CA GLY A 107 -3.12 -11.27 -4.52
C GLY A 107 -1.77 -11.13 -5.22
N ALA A 108 -1.64 -10.27 -6.23
CA ALA A 108 -0.38 -9.97 -6.89
C ALA A 108 0.22 -8.65 -6.37
N TYR A 109 1.54 -8.64 -6.13
CA TYR A 109 2.26 -7.41 -5.80
C TYR A 109 2.06 -6.38 -6.92
N ALA A 110 1.68 -5.17 -6.53
CA ALA A 110 1.45 -4.08 -7.45
C ALA A 110 2.53 -3.01 -7.36
N ASP A 111 2.68 -2.44 -6.17
CA ASP A 111 3.57 -1.31 -5.92
C ASP A 111 3.84 -1.16 -4.41
N SER A 112 4.68 -0.18 -4.04
CA SER A 112 4.91 0.21 -2.66
C SER A 112 5.17 1.70 -2.52
N ILE A 113 4.59 2.34 -1.49
CA ILE A 113 4.95 3.70 -1.10
C ILE A 113 5.89 3.65 0.10
N MET A 114 6.97 4.43 0.08
CA MET A 114 7.85 4.59 1.24
C MET A 114 7.55 5.89 1.99
N VAL A 115 7.38 5.78 3.30
CA VAL A 115 7.15 6.91 4.21
C VAL A 115 8.28 6.90 5.25
N ARG A 116 9.01 8.01 5.37
CA ARG A 116 10.02 8.23 6.42
C ARG A 116 9.33 8.47 7.75
N CYS A 117 9.91 7.99 8.84
CA CYS A 117 9.50 8.36 10.19
C CYS A 117 10.54 9.32 10.78
N PRO A 118 10.14 10.42 11.43
CA PRO A 118 11.09 11.26 12.14
C PRO A 118 11.63 10.46 13.34
N ILE A 119 12.95 10.46 13.50
CA ILE A 119 13.60 9.83 14.65
C ILE A 119 13.47 10.79 15.83
N GLY A 120 12.67 10.41 16.84
CA GLY A 120 12.57 11.12 18.11
C GLY A 120 11.59 12.30 18.14
N ALA A 121 10.68 12.24 19.10
CA ALA A 121 10.23 13.42 19.84
C ALA A 121 10.77 13.26 21.27
#